data_AF-A0A2V9NKT8-F1
#
_entry.id   AF-A0A2V9NKT8-F1
#
_cell.length_a   1.000
_cell.length_b   1.000
_cell.length_c   1.000
_cell.angle_alpha   90.00
_cell.angle_beta   90.00
_cell.angle_gamma   90.00
#
_symmetry.space_group_name_H-M   'P 1'
#
loop_
_entity.id
_entity.type
_entity.pdbx_description
1 polymer ?
#
loop_
_entity_poly.entity_id
_entity_poly.type
_entity_poly.pdbx_seq_one_letter_code
_entity_poly.pdbx_strand_id
1 'polypeptide(L)'
;MRFYTKFYLEPFTLEEMLEYARPLFGLPLDISEKVAAWLHKKTIGHPYFLACICKYLMTTEKQIEAHTLETTWPAILEQLGREKFSSDVSKLSAKELELIHHFASLGEGEVSADHFGGKFQREYFARLVGKGLLIRTGRGRYKLYHPLFCEFLQQTK
;
A
#
# COMPACT_ATOMS: atom_id res chain seq x y z
N MET A 1 -4.83 -13.42 35.16
CA MET A 1 -5.85 -12.79 34.30
C MET A 1 -5.33 -12.80 32.87
N ARG A 2 -5.97 -13.52 31.94
CA ARG A 2 -5.55 -13.53 30.53
C ARG A 2 -6.48 -12.56 29.77
N PHE A 3 -5.93 -11.47 29.25
CA PHE A 3 -6.67 -10.56 28.39
C PHE A 3 -6.86 -11.24 27.02
N TYR A 4 -8.07 -11.77 26.77
CA TYR A 4 -8.42 -12.45 25.52
C TYR A 4 -9.13 -11.53 24.52
N THR A 5 -9.29 -10.25 24.83
CA THR A 5 -9.93 -9.30 23.92
C THR A 5 -8.93 -8.91 22.84
N LYS A 6 -9.09 -9.51 21.65
CA LYS A 6 -8.38 -9.07 20.45
C LYS A 6 -9.07 -7.80 19.95
N PHE A 7 -8.34 -6.70 19.95
CA PHE A 7 -8.76 -5.49 19.26
C PHE A 7 -8.23 -5.53 17.84
N TYR A 8 -9.13 -5.39 16.88
CA TYR A 8 -8.78 -5.26 15.47
C TYR A 8 -8.76 -3.77 15.14
N LEU A 9 -7.63 -3.29 14.63
CA LEU A 9 -7.53 -1.93 14.14
C LEU A 9 -8.03 -1.91 12.71
N GLU A 10 -9.11 -1.17 12.49
CA GLU A 10 -9.64 -0.93 11.16
C GLU A 10 -8.84 0.20 10.46
N PRO A 11 -8.84 0.25 9.12
CA PRO A 11 -8.33 1.40 8.39
C PRO A 11 -9.11 2.66 8.76
N PHE A 12 -8.41 3.80 8.82
CA PHE A 12 -9.04 5.08 9.06
C PHE A 12 -10.03 5.43 7.96
N THR A 13 -11.22 5.87 8.37
CA THR A 13 -12.18 6.52 7.50
C THR A 13 -11.69 7.90 7.06
N LEU A 14 -12.34 8.49 6.04
CA LEU A 14 -12.01 9.85 5.60
C LEU A 14 -12.21 10.90 6.71
N GLU A 15 -13.24 10.73 7.55
CA GLU A 15 -13.52 11.62 8.67
C GLU A 15 -12.42 11.55 9.73
N GLU A 16 -12.04 10.34 10.16
CA GLU A 16 -10.94 10.16 11.12
C GLU A 16 -9.59 10.64 10.54
N MET A 17 -9.41 10.55 9.23
CA MET A 17 -8.22 11.09 8.55
C MET A 17 -8.17 12.60 8.55
N LEU A 18 -9.32 13.28 8.43
CA LEU A 18 -9.39 14.73 8.60
C LEU A 18 -9.08 15.13 10.04
N GLU A 19 -9.64 14.41 11.02
CA GLU A 19 -9.35 14.62 12.44
C GLU A 19 -7.87 14.40 12.77
N TYR A 20 -7.22 13.45 12.10
CA TYR A 20 -5.80 13.16 12.24
C TYR A 20 -4.92 14.21 11.54
N ALA A 21 -5.16 14.50 10.27
CA ALA A 21 -4.29 15.34 9.44
C ALA A 21 -4.31 16.82 9.87
N ARG A 22 -5.45 17.33 10.32
CA ARG A 22 -5.64 18.74 10.67
C ARG A 22 -4.70 19.21 11.81
N PRO A 23 -4.69 18.60 13.01
CA PRO A 23 -3.77 18.99 14.07
C PRO A 23 -2.32 18.61 13.73
N LEU A 24 -2.10 17.56 12.95
CA LEU A 24 -0.75 17.10 12.60
C LEU A 24 0.01 18.13 11.76
N PHE A 25 -0.68 18.74 10.80
CA PHE A 25 -0.07 19.69 9.87
C PHE A 25 -0.39 21.15 10.18
N GLY A 26 -1.31 21.43 11.11
CA GLY A 26 -1.69 22.80 11.49
C GLY A 26 -2.30 23.61 10.35
N LEU A 27 -2.98 22.95 9.41
CA LEU A 27 -3.47 23.57 8.18
C LEU A 27 -4.89 24.15 8.35
N PRO A 28 -5.28 25.15 7.53
CA PRO A 28 -6.67 25.54 7.34
C PRO A 28 -7.58 24.36 6.99
N LEU A 29 -8.88 24.46 7.30
CA LEU A 29 -9.83 23.35 7.13
C LEU A 29 -9.92 22.88 5.67
N ASP A 30 -10.01 23.81 4.72
CA ASP A 30 -10.13 23.52 3.28
C ASP A 30 -8.89 22.81 2.71
N ILE A 31 -7.70 23.14 3.21
CA ILE A 31 -6.46 22.47 2.84
C ILE A 31 -6.39 21.10 3.53
N SER A 32 -6.77 21.02 4.79
CA SER A 32 -6.80 19.76 5.57
C SER A 32 -7.71 18.71 4.93
N GLU A 33 -8.88 19.11 4.44
CA GLU A 33 -9.80 18.23 3.72
C GLU A 33 -9.17 17.64 2.45
N LYS A 34 -8.48 18.47 1.66
CA LYS A 34 -7.78 18.02 0.45
C LYS A 34 -6.63 17.06 0.77
N VAL A 35 -5.83 17.38 1.79
CA VAL A 35 -4.72 16.54 2.25
C VAL A 35 -5.26 15.21 2.79
N ALA A 36 -6.31 15.22 3.61
CA ALA A 36 -6.93 14.02 4.16
C ALA A 36 -7.52 13.14 3.06
N ALA A 37 -8.25 13.72 2.10
CA ALA A 37 -8.79 13.00 0.96
C ALA A 37 -7.68 12.37 0.10
N TRP A 38 -6.59 13.10 -0.11
CA TRP A 38 -5.42 12.60 -0.84
C TRP A 38 -4.74 11.44 -0.10
N LEU A 39 -4.47 11.60 1.20
CA LEU A 39 -3.91 10.53 2.04
C LEU A 39 -4.82 9.30 2.01
N HIS A 40 -6.15 9.49 2.07
CA HIS A 40 -7.11 8.39 2.11
C HIS A 40 -7.11 7.64 0.79
N LYS A 41 -7.06 8.36 -0.31
CA LYS A 41 -6.96 7.75 -1.64
C LYS A 41 -5.68 6.92 -1.78
N LYS A 42 -4.52 7.41 -1.31
CA LYS A 42 -3.23 6.71 -1.45
C LYS A 42 -3.11 5.52 -0.50
N THR A 43 -3.63 5.63 0.72
CA THR A 43 -3.40 4.63 1.79
C THR A 43 -4.59 3.73 2.07
N ILE A 44 -5.79 4.11 1.60
CA ILE A 44 -7.06 3.45 1.91
C ILE A 44 -7.24 3.35 3.44
N GLY A 45 -6.78 4.39 4.15
CA GLY A 45 -6.83 4.46 5.61
C GLY A 45 -5.83 3.57 6.35
N HIS A 46 -4.92 2.89 5.66
CA HIS A 46 -4.03 1.94 6.33
C HIS A 46 -3.05 2.67 7.30
N PRO A 47 -3.10 2.39 8.62
CA PRO A 47 -2.38 3.18 9.63
C PRO A 47 -0.87 3.28 9.43
N TYR A 48 -0.23 2.15 9.06
CA TYR A 48 1.21 2.12 8.79
C TYR A 48 1.62 3.04 7.63
N PHE A 49 0.96 2.93 6.48
CA PHE A 49 1.30 3.74 5.30
C PHE A 49 1.00 5.22 5.54
N LEU A 50 -0.12 5.51 6.22
CA LEU A 50 -0.44 6.87 6.66
C LEU A 50 0.70 7.47 7.49
N ALA A 51 1.14 6.78 8.53
CA ALA A 51 2.22 7.25 9.41
C ALA A 51 3.53 7.49 8.63
N CYS A 52 3.90 6.58 7.73
CA CYS A 52 5.10 6.73 6.89
C CYS A 52 5.01 7.97 5.97
N ILE A 53 3.90 8.14 5.27
CA ILE A 53 3.70 9.26 4.34
C ILE A 53 3.67 10.59 5.11
N CYS A 54 2.93 10.66 6.21
CA CYS A 54 2.88 11.86 7.05
C CYS A 54 4.26 12.23 7.59
N LYS A 55 5.02 11.24 8.08
CA LYS A 55 6.40 11.47 8.54
C LYS A 55 7.26 12.06 7.42
N TYR A 56 7.19 11.50 6.21
CA TYR A 56 7.91 12.03 5.06
C TYR A 56 7.53 13.48 4.76
N LEU A 57 6.24 13.80 4.71
CA LEU A 57 5.75 15.15 4.43
C LEU A 57 6.25 16.14 5.50
N MET A 58 6.18 15.78 6.78
CA MET A 58 6.66 16.64 7.87
C MET A 58 8.18 16.87 7.86
N THR A 59 8.97 15.91 7.35
CA THR A 59 10.43 16.05 7.30
C THR A 59 10.92 16.80 6.08
N THR A 60 10.20 16.73 4.97
CA THR A 60 10.67 17.19 3.66
C THR A 60 10.01 18.49 3.22
N GLU A 61 8.74 18.68 3.56
CA GLU A 61 7.98 19.87 3.18
C GLU A 61 7.99 20.90 4.31
N LYS A 62 8.42 22.13 4.00
CA LYS A 62 8.35 23.25 4.96
C LYS A 62 6.91 23.68 5.23
N GLN A 63 6.05 23.56 4.23
CA GLN A 63 4.63 23.86 4.29
C GLN A 63 3.92 22.92 3.32
N ILE A 64 2.87 22.25 3.80
CA ILE A 64 2.11 21.32 2.96
C ILE A 64 1.10 22.10 2.15
N GLU A 65 1.23 22.00 0.84
CA GLU A 65 0.32 22.60 -0.12
C GLU A 65 -0.37 21.49 -0.91
N ALA A 66 -1.70 21.50 -0.94
CA ALA A 66 -2.46 20.41 -1.56
C ALA A 66 -2.12 20.17 -3.04
N HIS A 67 -1.63 21.19 -3.75
CA HIS A 67 -1.28 21.11 -5.16
C HIS A 67 0.12 20.53 -5.43
N THR A 68 1.01 20.47 -4.43
CA THR A 68 2.35 19.91 -4.57
C THR A 68 2.39 18.41 -4.25
N LEU A 69 1.36 17.88 -3.58
CA LEU A 69 1.29 16.48 -3.12
C LEU A 69 1.50 15.45 -4.24
N GLU A 70 0.87 15.64 -5.40
CA GLU A 70 1.05 14.71 -6.54
C GLU A 70 2.45 14.82 -7.16
N THR A 71 3.09 16.00 -7.08
CA THR A 71 4.48 16.18 -7.54
C THR A 71 5.47 15.52 -6.59
N THR A 72 5.22 15.54 -5.28
CA THR A 72 6.04 14.88 -4.27
C THR A 72 5.80 13.35 -4.21
N TRP A 73 4.68 12.86 -4.76
CA TRP A 73 4.28 11.46 -4.70
C TRP A 73 5.34 10.44 -5.16
N PRO A 74 6.04 10.62 -6.30
CA PRO A 74 7.07 9.66 -6.72
C PRO A 74 8.18 9.49 -5.68
N ALA A 75 8.61 10.58 -5.02
CA ALA A 75 9.66 10.55 -4.01
C ALA A 75 9.17 9.87 -2.71
N ILE A 76 7.91 10.07 -2.34
CA ILE A 76 7.26 9.35 -1.21
C ILE A 76 7.22 7.85 -1.51
N LEU A 77 6.78 7.46 -2.70
CA LEU A 77 6.65 6.06 -3.08
C LEU A 77 8.03 5.39 -3.18
N GLU A 78 9.04 6.09 -3.66
CA GLU A 78 10.43 5.59 -3.68
C GLU A 78 10.94 5.32 -2.25
N GLN A 79 10.68 6.24 -1.30
CA GLN A 79 11.04 6.05 0.10
C GLN A 79 10.30 4.85 0.71
N LEU A 80 8.99 4.74 0.49
CA LEU A 80 8.18 3.59 0.92
C LEU A 80 8.71 2.27 0.32
N GLY A 81 9.13 2.33 -0.95
CA GLY A 81 9.81 1.25 -1.66
C GLY A 81 11.00 0.75 -0.87
N ARG A 82 11.95 1.64 -0.56
CA ARG A 82 13.17 1.31 0.20
C ARG A 82 12.87 0.77 1.60
N GLU A 83 11.96 1.41 2.33
CA GLU A 83 11.70 1.09 3.74
C GLU A 83 10.88 -0.19 3.94
N LYS A 84 9.88 -0.43 3.10
CA LYS A 84 8.93 -1.55 3.27
C LYS A 84 9.05 -2.59 2.17
N PHE A 85 8.98 -2.19 0.90
CA PHE A 85 8.73 -3.12 -0.20
C PHE A 85 10.00 -3.85 -0.68
N SER A 86 11.16 -3.19 -0.68
CA SER A 86 12.43 -3.80 -1.11
C SER A 86 12.81 -5.01 -0.26
N SER A 87 12.54 -4.96 1.05
CA SER A 87 12.76 -6.10 1.97
C SER A 87 11.85 -7.30 1.63
N ASP A 88 10.62 -7.04 1.18
CA ASP A 88 9.69 -8.08 0.77
C ASP A 88 10.12 -8.72 -0.56
N VAL A 89 10.49 -7.88 -1.54
CA VAL A 89 10.91 -8.31 -2.88
C VAL A 89 12.24 -9.05 -2.87
N SER A 90 13.21 -8.63 -2.05
CA SER A 90 14.53 -9.28 -1.94
C SER A 90 14.47 -10.75 -1.49
N LYS A 91 13.37 -11.19 -0.87
CA LYS A 91 13.14 -12.57 -0.42
C LYS A 91 12.45 -13.44 -1.48
N LEU A 92 12.20 -12.89 -2.67
CA LEU A 92 11.54 -13.60 -3.76
C LEU A 92 12.56 -14.25 -4.67
N SER A 93 12.28 -15.49 -5.05
CA SER A 93 12.95 -16.13 -6.18
C SER A 93 12.58 -15.43 -7.48
N ALA A 94 13.40 -15.60 -8.53
CA ALA A 94 13.14 -15.02 -9.83
C ALA A 94 11.74 -15.36 -10.39
N LYS A 95 11.24 -16.58 -10.14
CA LYS A 95 9.90 -16.99 -10.57
C LYS A 95 8.76 -16.35 -9.77
N GLU A 96 8.96 -16.15 -8.47
CA GLU A 96 8.00 -15.42 -7.63
C GLU A 96 7.97 -13.93 -8.01
N LEU A 97 9.13 -13.35 -8.33
CA LEU A 97 9.24 -11.98 -8.81
C LEU A 97 8.53 -11.81 -10.16
N GLU A 98 8.76 -12.71 -11.11
CA GLU A 98 8.08 -12.71 -12.40
C GLU A 98 6.54 -12.80 -12.23
N LEU A 99 6.07 -13.66 -11.32
CA LEU A 99 4.66 -13.80 -11.01
C LEU A 99 4.08 -12.50 -10.43
N ILE A 100 4.76 -11.87 -9.48
CA ILE A 100 4.23 -10.70 -8.78
C ILE A 100 4.19 -9.44 -9.67
N HIS A 101 5.18 -9.25 -10.55
CA HIS A 101 5.12 -8.18 -11.56
C HIS A 101 4.02 -8.44 -12.59
N HIS A 102 3.75 -9.71 -12.94
CA HIS A 102 2.64 -10.03 -13.83
C HIS A 102 1.30 -9.70 -13.15
N PHE A 103 1.13 -10.00 -11.85
CA PHE A 103 -0.03 -9.50 -11.08
C PHE A 103 -0.14 -7.98 -11.12
N ALA A 104 0.94 -7.26 -10.83
CA ALA A 104 0.94 -5.80 -10.83
C ALA A 104 0.56 -5.21 -12.21
N SER A 105 0.93 -5.88 -13.30
CA SER A 105 0.58 -5.44 -14.66
C SER A 105 -0.91 -5.60 -15.00
N LEU A 106 -1.63 -6.45 -14.28
CA LEU A 106 -3.08 -6.63 -14.42
C LEU A 106 -3.88 -5.62 -13.57
N GLY A 107 -3.20 -4.84 -12.71
CA GLY A 107 -3.78 -3.82 -11.86
C GLY A 107 -4.10 -4.29 -10.43
N GLU A 108 -4.85 -3.48 -9.70
CA GLU A 108 -5.16 -3.68 -8.28
C GLU A 108 -6.30 -4.68 -8.02
N GLY A 109 -6.91 -5.21 -9.08
CA GLY A 109 -8.06 -6.10 -9.01
C GLY A 109 -7.75 -7.52 -8.57
N GLU A 110 -8.82 -8.28 -8.30
CA GLU A 110 -8.71 -9.72 -8.11
C GLU A 110 -8.43 -10.42 -9.43
N VAL A 111 -7.43 -11.30 -9.44
CA VAL A 111 -7.02 -12.07 -10.63
C VAL A 111 -7.16 -13.56 -10.35
N SER A 112 -7.75 -14.29 -11.30
CA SER A 112 -7.76 -15.77 -11.26
C SER A 112 -6.40 -16.34 -11.68
N ALA A 113 -5.96 -17.39 -10.99
CA ALA A 113 -4.76 -18.15 -11.36
C ALA A 113 -4.83 -18.70 -12.80
N ASP A 114 -6.03 -18.88 -13.35
CA ASP A 114 -6.22 -19.36 -14.72
C ASP A 114 -5.76 -18.34 -15.78
N HIS A 115 -5.72 -17.03 -15.46
CA HIS A 115 -5.16 -16.00 -16.34
C HIS A 115 -3.68 -16.23 -16.67
N PHE A 116 -2.99 -16.99 -15.82
CA PHE A 116 -1.59 -17.29 -16.00
C PHE A 116 -1.35 -18.53 -16.88
N GLY A 117 -2.41 -19.19 -17.39
CA GLY A 117 -2.31 -20.25 -18.40
C GLY A 117 -1.40 -21.42 -18.01
N GLY A 118 -1.24 -21.70 -16.71
CA GLY A 118 -0.31 -22.71 -16.22
C GLY A 118 1.19 -22.33 -16.28
N LYS A 119 1.52 -21.09 -16.67
CA LYS A 119 2.91 -20.56 -16.69
C LYS A 119 3.58 -20.65 -15.32
N PHE A 120 2.80 -20.59 -14.25
CA PHE A 120 3.26 -20.68 -12.88
C PHE A 120 2.62 -21.87 -12.17
N GLN A 121 3.45 -22.65 -11.46
CA GLN A 121 2.99 -23.72 -10.60
C GLN A 121 2.19 -23.16 -9.42
N ARG A 122 1.17 -23.90 -8.96
CA ARG A 122 0.31 -23.52 -7.81
C ARG A 122 1.11 -23.24 -6.54
N GLU A 123 2.26 -23.87 -6.38
CA GLU A 123 3.16 -23.68 -5.25
C GLU A 123 3.66 -22.24 -5.12
N TYR A 124 3.90 -21.53 -6.24
CA TYR A 124 4.35 -20.13 -6.19
C TYR A 124 3.28 -19.21 -5.63
N PHE A 125 2.00 -19.43 -5.97
CA PHE A 125 0.89 -18.70 -5.38
C PHE A 125 0.79 -18.97 -3.87
N ALA A 126 0.93 -20.24 -3.45
CA ALA A 126 0.89 -20.61 -2.04
C ALA A 126 2.05 -19.98 -1.25
N ARG A 127 3.26 -19.96 -1.81
CA ARG A 127 4.44 -19.31 -1.20
C ARG A 127 4.24 -17.81 -1.06
N LEU A 128 3.74 -17.12 -2.09
CA LEU A 128 3.46 -15.69 -2.05
C LEU A 128 2.36 -15.34 -1.05
N VAL A 129 1.34 -16.20 -0.89
CA VAL A 129 0.34 -16.07 0.18
C VAL A 129 0.99 -16.27 1.55
N GLY A 130 1.84 -17.29 1.71
CA GLY A 130 2.58 -17.53 2.96
C GLY A 130 3.53 -16.39 3.34
N LYS A 131 4.08 -15.68 2.35
CA LYS A 131 4.89 -14.46 2.52
C LYS A 131 4.05 -13.20 2.75
N GLY A 132 2.72 -13.30 2.67
CA GLY A 132 1.80 -12.18 2.88
C GLY A 132 1.75 -11.17 1.73
N LEU A 133 2.27 -11.50 0.55
CA LEU A 133 2.29 -10.59 -0.61
C LEU A 133 1.07 -10.74 -1.52
N LEU A 134 0.46 -11.93 -1.49
CA LEU A 134 -0.84 -12.19 -2.09
C LEU A 134 -1.87 -12.50 -1.02
N ILE A 135 -3.09 -12.02 -1.22
CA ILE A 135 -4.26 -12.37 -0.43
C ILE A 135 -5.16 -13.24 -1.30
N ARG A 136 -5.52 -14.42 -0.78
CA ARG A 136 -6.49 -15.30 -1.44
C ARG A 136 -7.90 -14.80 -1.14
N THR A 137 -8.63 -14.36 -2.17
CA THR A 137 -10.01 -13.85 -2.05
C THR A 137 -11.06 -14.91 -2.35
N GLY A 138 -10.66 -16.03 -2.96
CA GLY A 138 -11.55 -17.13 -3.25
C GLY A 138 -10.84 -18.37 -3.79
N ARG A 139 -11.59 -19.30 -4.36
CA ARG A 139 -11.03 -20.47 -5.05
C ARG A 139 -10.28 -20.00 -6.30
N GLY A 140 -8.95 -20.13 -6.28
CA GLY A 140 -8.09 -19.75 -7.41
C GLY A 140 -7.96 -18.24 -7.64
N ARG A 141 -8.55 -17.39 -6.78
CA ARG A 141 -8.54 -15.94 -6.92
C ARG A 141 -7.64 -15.28 -5.89
N TYR A 142 -6.81 -14.36 -6.36
CA TYR A 142 -5.80 -13.67 -5.57
C TYR A 142 -5.76 -12.19 -5.90
N LYS A 143 -5.35 -11.38 -4.93
CA LYS A 143 -4.99 -9.97 -5.14
C LYS A 143 -3.68 -9.66 -4.43
N LEU A 144 -2.99 -8.60 -4.85
CA LEU A 144 -1.88 -8.05 -4.08
C LEU A 144 -2.39 -7.55 -2.72
N TYR A 145 -1.53 -7.61 -1.70
CA TYR A 145 -1.95 -7.26 -0.35
C TYR A 145 -2.29 -5.77 -0.17
N HIS A 146 -1.68 -4.89 -0.98
CA HIS A 146 -1.91 -3.46 -0.89
C HIS A 146 -1.71 -2.75 -2.24
N PRO A 147 -2.54 -1.76 -2.60
CA PRO A 147 -2.40 -0.94 -3.81
C PRO A 147 -1.05 -0.24 -3.97
N LEU A 148 -0.52 0.37 -2.89
CA LEU A 148 0.83 0.97 -2.92
C LEU A 148 1.94 -0.01 -3.31
N PHE A 149 1.78 -1.30 -2.98
CA PHE A 149 2.74 -2.31 -3.40
C PHE A 149 2.59 -2.65 -4.90
N CYS A 150 1.35 -2.65 -5.42
CA CYS A 150 1.10 -2.75 -6.86
C CYS A 150 1.77 -1.59 -7.62
N GLU A 151 1.57 -0.36 -7.16
CA GLU A 151 2.17 0.83 -7.78
C GLU A 151 3.70 0.77 -7.76
N PHE A 152 4.30 0.38 -6.62
CA PHE A 152 5.74 0.15 -6.52
C PHE A 152 6.24 -0.89 -7.54
N LEU A 153 5.55 -2.03 -7.69
CA LEU A 153 5.92 -3.08 -8.64
C LEU A 153 5.78 -2.66 -10.11
N GLN A 154 4.87 -1.72 -10.41
CA GLN A 154 4.72 -1.18 -11.75
C GLN A 154 5.87 -0.24 -12.14
N GLN A 155 6.48 0.44 -11.16
CA GLN A 155 7.61 1.35 -11.37
C GLN A 155 8.97 0.65 -11.43
N THR A 156 9.08 -0.56 -10.86
CA THR A 156 10.36 -1.29 -10.68
C THR A 156 10.57 -2.43 -11.68
N LYS A 157 9.99 -2.34 -12.88
CA LYS A 157 10.13 -3.35 -13.94
C LYS A 157 11.54 -3.45 -14.51
#